data_AF-A0A9P0BL41-F1
#
_entry.id   AF-A0A9P0BL41-F1
#
_cell.length_a   1.000
_cell.length_b   1.000
_cell.length_c   1.000
_cell.angle_alpha   90.00
_cell.angle_beta   90.00
_cell.angle_gamma   90.00
#
_symmetry.space_group_name_H-M   'P 1'
#
loop_
_entity.id
_entity.type
_entity.pdbx_description
1 polymer ?
#
loop_
_entity_poly.entity_id
_entity_poly.type
_entity_poly.pdbx_seq_one_letter_code
_entity_poly.pdbx_strand_id
1 'polypeptide(L)'
;MEFPTLGEHCQYQDCNQIDFLPIQCKCGQVFCRQHYNEHSLSGECKLAPEPKEVNLKHDDQIFRCSEKGCKKGDLPQMLCSKCNKHYCVEHRFHPSCPEIDDETMAAKIEQFEVPRRMYKEANKHLQEKITENIRKALQSSKKVQTASKVHLMRIKSKAVGPKQVTPVHRVFFSIKKPVDMKPKPVKIVKEEDCITNIETVTLDPDLKDTVAVFISSQWTLGRAIDGICDSCNIKNDNNKVGPVKLRLFRQLDNYCISPLKMDVEIAELLKTEVLLEGDKLVMEYIDSNILNDIDENAQLFLI
;
A
#
# COMPACT_ATOMS: atom_id res chain seq x y z
N MET A 1 11.02 13.62 -25.30
CA MET A 1 10.18 14.73 -24.81
C MET A 1 11.13 15.80 -24.36
N GLU A 2 11.24 16.88 -25.14
CA GLU A 2 11.99 18.07 -24.72
C GLU A 2 11.04 18.93 -23.88
N PHE A 3 11.46 19.34 -22.69
CA PHE A 3 10.67 20.20 -21.81
C PHE A 3 10.80 21.65 -22.30
N PRO A 4 9.81 22.22 -23.01
CA PRO A 4 9.98 23.49 -23.74
C PRO A 4 10.00 24.72 -22.82
N THR A 5 9.78 24.53 -21.52
CA THR A 5 9.55 25.60 -20.54
C THR A 5 10.44 25.46 -19.30
N LEU A 6 11.53 24.70 -19.39
CA LEU A 6 12.42 24.47 -18.25
C LEU A 6 13.55 25.51 -18.23
N GLY A 7 13.59 26.33 -17.18
CA GLY A 7 14.58 27.39 -16.98
C GLY A 7 14.13 28.77 -17.45
N GLU A 8 14.84 29.82 -17.01
CA GLU A 8 14.62 31.20 -17.45
C GLU A 8 15.91 31.81 -18.00
N HIS A 9 15.78 32.80 -18.87
CA HIS A 9 16.93 33.50 -19.46
C HIS A 9 17.50 34.51 -18.46
N CYS A 10 18.83 34.64 -18.45
CA CYS A 10 19.49 35.72 -17.75
C CYS A 10 19.07 37.08 -18.32
N GLN A 11 18.81 38.06 -17.45
CA GLN A 11 18.34 39.40 -17.84
C GLN A 11 19.47 40.44 -17.94
N TYR A 12 20.73 39.97 -17.96
CA TYR A 12 21.90 40.80 -18.19
C TYR A 12 22.04 41.12 -19.69
N GLN A 13 22.43 42.37 -20.03
CA GLN A 13 22.32 42.90 -21.40
C GLN A 13 23.03 42.06 -22.47
N ASP A 14 24.13 41.39 -22.09
CA ASP A 14 24.93 40.57 -23.00
C ASP A 14 24.80 39.06 -22.77
N CYS A 15 23.99 38.62 -21.81
CA CYS A 15 23.84 37.20 -21.46
C CYS A 15 22.43 36.72 -21.73
N ASN A 16 22.24 36.00 -22.83
CA ASN A 16 20.97 35.35 -23.17
C ASN A 16 20.99 33.84 -22.84
N GLN A 17 21.73 33.44 -21.80
CA GLN A 17 21.84 32.05 -21.40
C GLN A 17 20.60 31.62 -20.61
N ILE A 18 20.02 30.46 -20.96
CA ILE A 18 18.96 29.80 -20.18
C ILE A 18 19.63 29.09 -19.00
N ASP A 19 19.28 29.49 -17.78
CA ASP A 19 19.66 28.78 -16.56
C ASP A 19 18.46 27.96 -16.08
N PHE A 20 18.67 26.67 -15.83
CA PHE A 20 17.62 25.78 -15.33
C PHE A 20 17.30 26.07 -13.85
N LEU A 21 18.20 26.75 -13.13
CA LEU A 21 17.99 27.30 -11.78
C LEU A 21 18.15 28.83 -11.82
N PRO A 22 17.13 29.57 -12.30
CA PRO A 22 17.20 31.03 -12.33
C PRO A 22 17.30 31.61 -10.92
N ILE A 23 18.24 32.52 -10.71
CA ILE A 23 18.46 33.19 -9.43
C ILE A 23 17.82 34.58 -9.50
N GLN A 24 16.74 34.78 -8.76
CA GLN A 24 16.08 36.07 -8.66
C GLN A 24 16.71 36.90 -7.52
N CYS A 25 17.28 38.05 -7.86
CA CYS A 25 17.74 39.00 -6.85
C CYS A 25 16.55 39.73 -6.21
N LYS A 26 16.73 40.28 -4.99
CA LYS A 26 15.71 41.11 -4.32
C LYS A 26 15.31 42.37 -5.10
N CYS A 27 16.11 42.78 -6.09
CA CYS A 27 15.75 43.84 -7.04
C CYS A 27 14.73 43.41 -8.11
N GLY A 28 14.36 42.12 -8.15
CA GLY A 28 13.37 41.56 -9.07
C GLY A 28 13.94 41.03 -10.38
N GLN A 29 15.23 41.23 -10.67
CA GLN A 29 15.89 40.74 -11.88
C GLN A 29 16.37 39.29 -11.74
N VAL A 30 16.28 38.52 -12.81
CA VAL A 30 16.71 37.12 -12.89
C VAL A 30 18.06 37.04 -13.59
N PHE A 31 19.01 36.36 -12.96
CA PHE A 31 20.36 36.19 -13.49
C PHE A 31 20.79 34.73 -13.45
N CYS A 32 21.72 34.34 -14.32
CA CYS A 32 22.46 33.09 -14.17
C CYS A 32 23.47 33.19 -13.01
N ARG A 33 24.04 32.06 -12.58
CA ARG A 33 24.98 32.00 -11.44
C ARG A 33 26.15 33.00 -11.52
N GLN A 34 26.69 33.24 -12.71
CA GLN A 34 27.84 34.14 -12.89
C GLN A 34 27.42 35.61 -12.75
N HIS A 35 26.43 36.05 -13.52
CA HIS A 35 25.95 37.44 -13.50
C HIS A 35 25.24 37.81 -12.20
N TYR A 36 24.68 36.85 -11.45
CA TYR A 36 24.15 37.11 -10.10
C TYR A 36 25.25 37.54 -9.13
N ASN A 37 26.41 36.87 -9.17
CA ASN A 37 27.55 37.22 -8.31
C ASN A 37 28.14 38.58 -8.71
N GLU A 38 28.28 38.85 -10.01
CA GLU A 38 28.72 40.16 -10.50
C GLU A 38 27.75 41.27 -10.09
N HIS A 39 26.45 41.08 -10.25
CA HIS A 39 25.42 42.03 -9.82
C HIS A 39 25.42 42.27 -8.30
N SER A 40 25.71 41.23 -7.51
CA SER A 40 25.75 41.33 -6.03
C SER A 40 27.04 41.97 -5.51
N LEU A 41 28.17 41.80 -6.21
CA LEU A 41 29.49 42.27 -5.79
C LEU A 41 29.88 43.64 -6.38
N SER A 42 29.34 44.01 -7.54
CA SER A 42 29.59 45.30 -8.22
C SER A 42 29.01 46.51 -7.48
N GLY A 43 28.12 46.29 -6.49
CA GLY A 43 27.46 47.37 -5.74
C GLY A 43 26.35 48.08 -6.53
N GLU A 44 26.02 47.62 -7.75
CA GLU A 44 24.94 48.19 -8.57
C GLU A 44 23.54 47.92 -7.98
N CYS A 45 23.42 46.91 -7.11
CA CYS A 45 22.17 46.57 -6.45
C CYS A 45 22.04 47.23 -5.06
N LYS A 46 21.17 48.23 -4.95
CA LYS A 46 20.86 48.95 -3.69
C LYS A 46 20.32 48.06 -2.57
N LEU A 47 19.86 46.85 -2.90
CA LEU A 47 19.27 45.88 -1.97
C LEU A 47 20.19 44.67 -1.72
N ALA A 48 21.38 44.63 -2.35
CA ALA A 48 22.35 43.59 -2.09
C ALA A 48 22.94 43.77 -0.69
N PRO A 49 23.02 42.68 0.12
CA PRO A 49 23.70 42.74 1.39
C PRO A 49 25.18 43.07 1.16
N GLU A 50 25.72 44.00 1.94
CA GLU A 50 27.15 44.31 1.91
C GLU A 50 27.96 43.02 2.15
N PRO A 51 29.09 42.84 1.44
CA PRO A 51 29.97 41.69 1.67
C PRO A 51 30.39 41.68 3.14
N LYS A 52 29.85 40.75 3.92
CA LYS A 52 30.35 40.52 5.27
C LYS A 52 31.76 40.01 5.12
N GLU A 53 32.74 40.77 5.60
CA GLU A 53 34.10 40.28 5.79
C GLU A 53 34.01 39.03 6.65
N VAL A 54 34.21 37.87 6.02
CA VAL A 54 34.27 36.60 6.71
C VAL A 54 35.58 36.59 7.48
N ASN A 55 35.55 37.13 8.70
CA ASN A 55 36.62 36.96 9.65
C ASN A 55 36.62 35.48 10.04
N LEU A 56 37.30 34.66 9.24
CA LEU A 56 37.65 33.28 9.56
C LEU A 56 38.61 33.35 10.75
N LYS A 57 38.05 33.48 11.94
CA LYS A 57 38.82 33.43 13.18
C LYS A 57 39.38 32.01 13.30
N HIS A 58 40.70 31.95 13.12
CA HIS A 58 41.62 30.91 13.55
C HIS A 58 41.62 29.59 12.76
N ASP A 59 42.77 29.30 12.15
CA ASP A 59 43.17 28.00 11.56
C ASP A 59 43.10 26.80 12.53
N ASP A 60 42.72 27.02 13.80
CA ASP A 60 42.69 26.00 14.86
C ASP A 60 41.45 25.08 14.80
N GLN A 61 40.54 25.30 13.84
CA GLN A 61 39.34 24.46 13.64
C GLN A 61 39.40 23.56 12.41
N ILE A 62 40.59 23.39 11.80
CA ILE A 62 40.77 22.48 10.68
C ILE A 62 40.94 21.04 11.20
N PHE A 63 39.92 20.21 11.01
CA PHE A 63 39.99 18.79 11.35
C PHE A 63 40.83 18.07 10.30
N ARG A 64 41.91 17.41 10.72
CA ARG A 64 42.84 16.72 9.80
C ARG A 64 42.36 15.31 9.47
N CYS A 65 42.45 14.94 8.19
CA CYS A 65 42.09 13.61 7.71
C CYS A 65 42.93 12.51 8.39
N SER A 66 42.27 11.42 8.79
CA SER A 66 42.89 10.26 9.44
C SER A 66 43.49 9.24 8.45
N GLU A 67 43.45 9.50 7.14
CA GLU A 67 43.97 8.60 6.09
C GLU A 67 45.49 8.70 5.95
N LYS A 68 46.17 7.56 5.70
CA LYS A 68 47.63 7.51 5.60
C LYS A 68 48.12 8.30 4.40
N GLY A 69 48.82 9.42 4.65
CA GLY A 69 49.40 10.28 3.62
C GLY A 69 48.54 11.47 3.20
N CYS A 70 47.35 11.64 3.77
CA CYS A 70 46.52 12.82 3.51
C CYS A 70 46.87 13.96 4.48
N LYS A 71 47.17 15.15 3.93
CA LYS A 71 47.38 16.39 4.71
C LYS A 71 46.18 17.35 4.65
N LYS A 72 45.11 16.95 3.98
CA LYS A 72 43.90 17.76 3.82
C LYS A 72 43.09 17.74 5.12
N GLY A 73 42.43 18.85 5.41
CA GLY A 73 41.52 18.95 6.53
C GLY A 73 40.33 19.83 6.17
N ASP A 74 39.20 19.53 6.79
CA ASP A 74 37.95 20.24 6.56
C ASP A 74 37.62 21.10 7.79
N LEU A 75 36.94 22.23 7.56
CA LEU A 75 36.40 23.05 8.65
C LEU A 75 35.32 22.30 9.48
N PRO A 76 34.35 21.60 8.85
CA PRO A 76 33.43 20.75 9.60
C PRO A 76 34.04 19.37 9.91
N GLN A 77 33.85 18.89 11.14
CA GLN A 77 34.21 17.54 11.52
C GLN A 77 33.23 16.52 10.90
N MET A 78 33.69 15.82 9.88
CA MET A 78 32.98 14.72 9.25
C MET A 78 33.39 13.38 9.87
N LEU A 79 32.62 12.89 10.85
CA LEU A 79 32.87 11.60 11.50
C LEU A 79 32.28 10.45 10.67
N CYS A 80 33.06 9.39 10.49
CA CYS A 80 32.53 8.14 9.95
C CYS A 80 31.61 7.46 10.96
N SER A 81 30.36 7.13 10.59
CA SER A 81 29.39 6.46 11.47
C SER A 81 29.80 5.07 11.96
N LYS A 82 30.85 4.48 11.35
CA LYS A 82 31.35 3.15 11.68
C LYS A 82 32.60 3.19 12.57
N CYS A 83 33.55 4.09 12.31
CA CYS A 83 34.82 4.14 13.06
C CYS A 83 35.04 5.43 13.87
N ASN A 84 34.13 6.40 13.80
CA ASN A 84 34.15 7.69 14.50
C ASN A 84 35.44 8.50 14.30
N LYS A 85 36.17 8.28 13.20
CA LYS A 85 37.34 9.08 12.80
C LYS A 85 36.97 10.11 11.75
N HIS A 86 37.71 11.22 11.72
CA HIS A 86 37.52 12.27 10.73
C HIS A 86 38.28 11.99 9.44
N TYR A 87 37.59 12.13 8.31
CA TYR A 87 38.17 12.04 6.98
C TYR A 87 37.74 13.26 6.16
N CYS A 88 38.63 13.76 5.31
CA CYS A 88 38.30 14.88 4.43
C CYS A 88 37.25 14.46 3.37
N VAL A 89 36.61 15.41 2.68
CA VAL A 89 35.60 15.14 1.64
C VAL A 89 36.04 14.09 0.61
N GLU A 90 37.31 14.11 0.20
CA GLU A 90 37.87 13.13 -0.76
C GLU A 90 38.04 11.72 -0.17
N HIS A 91 38.27 11.61 1.14
CA HIS A 91 38.45 10.33 1.84
C HIS A 91 37.25 9.99 2.73
N ARG A 92 36.09 10.64 2.52
CA ARG A 92 34.86 10.38 3.27
C ARG A 92 34.43 8.91 3.20
N PHE A 93 34.72 8.25 2.07
CA PHE A 93 34.58 6.81 1.88
C PHE A 93 35.94 6.12 2.00
N HIS A 94 36.50 6.10 3.21
CA HIS A 94 37.82 5.51 3.42
C HIS A 94 37.76 3.96 3.35
N PRO A 95 38.70 3.32 2.64
CA PRO A 95 38.78 1.86 2.51
C PRO A 95 39.23 1.17 3.80
N SER A 96 39.74 1.94 4.77
CA SER A 96 40.20 1.47 6.08
C SER A 96 39.06 1.28 7.10
N CYS A 97 37.80 1.43 6.68
CA CYS A 97 36.66 1.20 7.53
C CYS A 97 36.40 -0.31 7.63
N PRO A 98 36.16 -0.87 8.84
CA PRO A 98 35.67 -2.23 8.94
C PRO A 98 34.37 -2.32 8.12
N GLU A 99 34.36 -3.22 7.14
CA GLU A 99 33.12 -3.72 6.59
C GLU A 99 32.30 -4.21 7.78
N ILE A 100 31.02 -3.85 7.83
CA ILE A 100 30.17 -4.37 8.89
C ILE A 100 30.02 -5.83 8.52
N ASP A 101 30.52 -6.76 9.34
CA ASP A 101 30.44 -8.20 9.03
C ASP A 101 29.02 -8.51 8.58
N ASP A 102 28.86 -9.09 7.39
CA ASP A 102 27.56 -9.40 6.79
C ASP A 102 26.67 -10.19 7.77
N GLU A 103 27.30 -10.96 8.66
CA GLU A 103 26.68 -11.70 9.76
C GLU A 103 25.97 -10.79 10.79
N THR A 104 26.55 -9.63 11.14
CA THR A 104 25.93 -8.69 12.09
C THR A 104 24.76 -7.90 11.49
N MET A 105 24.79 -7.68 10.17
CA MET A 105 23.66 -7.13 9.41
C MET A 105 22.52 -8.16 9.30
N ALA A 106 22.86 -9.40 8.96
CA ALA A 106 21.90 -10.50 8.88
C ALA A 106 21.21 -10.76 10.22
N ALA A 107 21.97 -10.78 11.32
CA ALA A 107 21.41 -10.99 12.67
C ALA A 107 20.42 -9.89 13.07
N LYS A 108 20.66 -8.62 12.69
CA LYS A 108 19.71 -7.53 12.93
C LYS A 108 18.44 -7.68 12.08
N ILE A 109 18.58 -8.06 10.81
CA ILE A 109 17.42 -8.31 9.93
C ILE A 109 16.57 -9.45 10.49
N GLU A 110 17.20 -10.55 10.92
CA GLU A 110 16.50 -11.68 11.55
C GLU A 110 15.76 -11.27 12.82
N GLN A 111 16.35 -10.43 13.67
CA GLN A 111 15.68 -9.93 14.88
C GLN A 111 14.37 -9.17 14.58
N PHE A 112 14.31 -8.42 13.48
CA PHE A 112 13.07 -7.75 13.05
C PHE A 112 12.10 -8.68 12.32
N GLU A 113 12.60 -9.71 11.63
CA GLU A 113 11.78 -10.67 10.90
C GLU A 113 11.11 -11.71 11.81
N VAL A 114 11.73 -12.12 12.90
CA VAL A 114 11.20 -13.15 13.81
C VAL A 114 9.82 -12.79 14.36
N PRO A 115 9.58 -11.60 14.95
CA PRO A 115 8.24 -11.18 15.36
C PRO A 115 7.26 -11.22 14.19
N ARG A 116 7.65 -10.71 13.02
CA ARG A 116 6.79 -10.65 11.84
C ARG A 116 6.37 -12.05 11.35
N ARG A 117 7.27 -13.04 11.43
CA ARG A 117 6.97 -14.44 11.11
C ARG A 117 6.02 -15.06 12.13
N MET A 118 6.26 -14.86 13.43
CA MET A 118 5.39 -15.37 14.50
C MET A 118 3.96 -14.80 14.38
N TYR A 119 3.82 -13.49 14.15
CA TYR A 119 2.52 -12.87 13.91
C TYR A 119 1.85 -13.41 12.63
N LYS A 120 2.60 -13.64 11.55
CA LYS A 120 2.06 -14.22 10.32
C LYS A 120 1.54 -15.65 10.53
N GLU A 121 2.25 -16.44 11.32
CA GLU A 121 1.90 -17.83 11.61
C GLU A 121 0.67 -17.94 12.53
N ALA A 122 0.58 -17.12 13.57
CA ALA A 122 -0.62 -17.02 14.42
C ALA A 122 -1.88 -16.62 13.62
N ASN A 123 -1.74 -15.67 12.69
CA ASN A 123 -2.86 -15.24 11.84
C ASN A 123 -3.28 -16.30 10.81
N LYS A 124 -2.32 -17.06 10.28
CA LYS A 124 -2.62 -18.20 9.41
C LYS A 124 -3.47 -19.23 10.16
N HIS A 125 -3.11 -19.53 11.40
CA HIS A 125 -3.85 -20.46 12.24
C HIS A 125 -5.28 -19.99 12.55
N LEU A 126 -5.46 -18.68 12.81
CA LEU A 126 -6.79 -18.08 12.97
C LEU A 126 -7.65 -18.24 11.71
N GLN A 127 -7.09 -17.96 10.54
CA GLN A 127 -7.80 -18.13 9.26
C GLN A 127 -8.14 -19.60 8.97
N GLU A 128 -7.22 -20.53 9.27
CA GLU A 128 -7.44 -21.97 9.16
C GLU A 128 -8.56 -22.44 10.10
N LYS A 129 -8.60 -21.98 11.35
CA LYS A 129 -9.70 -22.28 12.29
C LYS A 129 -11.06 -21.76 11.79
N ILE A 130 -11.12 -20.54 11.27
CA ILE A 130 -12.36 -19.95 10.72
C ILE A 130 -12.86 -20.82 9.56
N THR A 131 -11.98 -21.20 8.63
CA THR A 131 -12.34 -22.04 7.48
C THR A 131 -12.71 -23.47 7.89
N GLU A 132 -12.04 -24.06 8.88
CA GLU A 132 -12.34 -25.42 9.37
C GLU A 132 -13.71 -25.51 10.04
N ASN A 133 -14.07 -24.54 10.88
CA ASN A 133 -15.39 -24.48 11.51
C ASN A 133 -16.51 -24.45 10.47
N ILE A 134 -16.27 -23.77 9.35
CA ILE A 134 -17.22 -23.67 8.24
C ILE A 134 -17.28 -24.97 7.44
N ARG A 135 -16.15 -25.63 7.18
CA ARG A 135 -16.13 -26.97 6.56
C ARG A 135 -16.96 -27.95 7.39
N LYS A 136 -16.76 -27.98 8.70
CA LYS A 136 -17.53 -28.84 9.62
C LYS A 136 -19.01 -28.51 9.54
N ALA A 137 -19.38 -27.23 9.50
CA ALA A 137 -20.76 -26.80 9.35
C ALA A 137 -21.40 -27.25 8.01
N LEU A 138 -20.68 -27.06 6.89
CA LEU A 138 -21.15 -27.43 5.54
C LEU A 138 -21.16 -28.94 5.27
N GLN A 139 -20.26 -29.70 5.89
CA GLN A 139 -20.15 -31.15 5.72
C GLN A 139 -20.95 -31.96 6.75
N SER A 140 -21.51 -31.29 7.76
CA SER A 140 -22.22 -31.91 8.89
C SER A 140 -23.36 -32.84 8.49
N SER A 141 -23.99 -32.64 7.32
CA SER A 141 -25.05 -33.53 6.86
C SER A 141 -25.10 -33.75 5.35
N LYS A 142 -25.46 -34.98 4.94
CA LYS A 142 -25.71 -35.36 3.53
C LYS A 142 -26.82 -34.51 2.88
N LYS A 143 -27.76 -34.00 3.69
CA LYS A 143 -28.83 -33.08 3.23
C LYS A 143 -28.26 -31.73 2.81
N VAL A 144 -27.32 -31.17 3.56
CA VAL A 144 -26.63 -29.90 3.25
C VAL A 144 -25.80 -30.05 1.97
N GLN A 145 -25.04 -31.13 1.81
CA GLN A 145 -24.26 -31.39 0.59
C GLN A 145 -25.13 -31.45 -0.68
N THR A 146 -26.28 -32.12 -0.58
CA THR A 146 -27.25 -32.20 -1.68
C THR A 146 -27.84 -30.83 -1.99
N ALA A 147 -28.20 -30.05 -0.96
CA ALA A 147 -28.71 -28.69 -1.10
C ALA A 147 -27.69 -27.74 -1.76
N SER A 148 -26.41 -27.80 -1.36
CA SER A 148 -25.33 -27.00 -1.96
C SER A 148 -25.14 -27.32 -3.46
N LYS A 149 -25.22 -28.60 -3.84
CA LYS A 149 -25.11 -29.00 -5.25
C LYS A 149 -26.28 -28.50 -6.09
N VAL A 150 -27.50 -28.58 -5.55
CA VAL A 150 -28.70 -28.04 -6.20
C VAL A 150 -28.63 -26.52 -6.30
N HIS A 151 -28.12 -25.84 -5.27
CA HIS A 151 -27.93 -24.40 -5.27
C HIS A 151 -26.94 -23.96 -6.36
N LEU A 152 -25.79 -24.63 -6.45
CA LEU A 152 -24.80 -24.38 -7.50
C LEU A 152 -25.40 -24.56 -8.90
N MET A 153 -26.21 -25.60 -9.12
CA MET A 153 -26.91 -25.81 -10.40
C MET A 153 -27.89 -24.67 -10.73
N ARG A 154 -28.61 -24.15 -9.72
CA ARG A 154 -29.54 -23.01 -9.89
C ARG A 154 -28.81 -21.70 -10.18
N ILE A 155 -27.63 -21.48 -9.60
CA ILE A 155 -26.81 -20.30 -9.91
C ILE A 155 -26.32 -20.41 -11.35
N LYS A 156 -25.74 -21.56 -11.75
CA LYS A 156 -25.22 -21.76 -13.10
C LYS A 156 -26.26 -21.52 -14.20
N SER A 157 -27.54 -21.81 -13.94
CA SER A 157 -28.61 -21.56 -14.92
C SER A 157 -29.08 -20.09 -14.99
N LYS A 158 -28.86 -19.29 -13.94
CA LYS A 158 -29.34 -17.89 -13.85
C LYS A 158 -28.21 -16.85 -13.87
N ALA A 159 -26.95 -17.28 -13.85
CA ALA A 159 -25.82 -16.39 -13.63
C ALA A 159 -25.62 -15.41 -14.79
N VAL A 160 -25.53 -14.13 -14.44
CA VAL A 160 -25.19 -13.04 -15.35
C VAL A 160 -23.74 -12.63 -15.09
N GLY A 161 -23.02 -12.26 -16.12
CA GLY A 161 -21.62 -11.87 -15.95
C GLY A 161 -20.96 -11.41 -17.24
N PRO A 162 -19.69 -11.02 -17.14
CA PRO A 162 -18.94 -10.43 -18.24
C PRO A 162 -18.65 -11.45 -19.33
N LYS A 163 -18.98 -11.09 -20.59
CA LYS A 163 -18.81 -11.97 -21.78
C LYS A 163 -17.35 -12.34 -22.08
N GLN A 164 -16.39 -11.61 -21.50
CA GLN A 164 -14.95 -11.79 -21.70
C GLN A 164 -14.40 -13.04 -21.00
N VAL A 165 -15.12 -13.63 -20.04
CA VAL A 165 -14.63 -14.76 -19.25
C VAL A 165 -14.92 -16.08 -19.96
N THR A 166 -13.87 -16.88 -20.19
CA THR A 166 -13.98 -18.21 -20.80
C THR A 166 -14.65 -19.20 -19.84
N PRO A 167 -15.44 -20.18 -20.32
CA PRO A 167 -16.18 -21.11 -19.46
C PRO A 167 -15.32 -21.87 -18.44
N VAL A 168 -14.05 -22.15 -18.77
CA VAL A 168 -13.12 -22.89 -17.90
C VAL A 168 -12.77 -22.11 -16.63
N HIS A 169 -12.71 -20.78 -16.72
CA HIS A 169 -12.36 -19.92 -15.61
C HIS A 169 -13.58 -19.33 -14.90
N ARG A 170 -14.80 -19.71 -15.28
CA ARG A 170 -16.02 -19.17 -14.66
C ARG A 170 -16.24 -19.79 -13.28
N VAL A 171 -16.31 -18.91 -12.29
CA VAL A 171 -16.70 -19.22 -10.92
C VAL A 171 -18.02 -18.53 -10.63
N PHE A 172 -18.92 -19.22 -9.95
CA PHE A 172 -20.31 -18.80 -9.78
C PHE A 172 -20.61 -18.48 -8.32
N PHE A 173 -21.27 -17.35 -8.07
CA PHE A 173 -21.65 -16.88 -6.73
C PHE A 173 -23.08 -16.32 -6.73
N SER A 174 -23.72 -16.33 -5.57
CA SER A 174 -25.00 -15.61 -5.38
C SER A 174 -24.76 -14.35 -4.55
N ILE A 175 -25.16 -13.19 -5.08
CA ILE A 175 -24.76 -11.89 -4.53
C ILE A 175 -25.99 -11.16 -4.02
N LYS A 176 -25.98 -10.82 -2.73
CA LYS A 176 -26.98 -9.95 -2.12
C LYS A 176 -26.52 -8.50 -2.27
N LYS A 177 -27.42 -7.67 -2.81
CA LYS A 177 -27.16 -6.23 -3.01
C LYS A 177 -27.19 -5.50 -1.67
N PRO A 178 -26.42 -4.41 -1.51
CA PRO A 178 -26.52 -3.54 -0.34
C PRO A 178 -27.92 -2.91 -0.30
N VAL A 179 -28.51 -2.87 0.89
CA VAL A 179 -29.83 -2.24 1.11
C VAL A 179 -29.72 -0.72 1.06
N ASP A 180 -28.62 -0.17 1.57
CA ASP A 180 -28.34 1.27 1.65
C ASP A 180 -26.86 1.55 1.36
N MET A 181 -26.54 2.77 0.90
CA MET A 181 -25.16 3.27 0.81
C MET A 181 -24.58 3.75 2.16
N LYS A 182 -25.22 3.38 3.28
CA LYS A 182 -24.76 3.76 4.62
C LYS A 182 -23.69 2.79 5.09
N PRO A 183 -22.63 3.28 5.78
CA PRO A 183 -21.62 2.41 6.34
C PRO A 183 -22.25 1.51 7.41
N LYS A 184 -22.09 0.20 7.26
CA LYS A 184 -22.51 -0.77 8.28
C LYS A 184 -21.41 -0.95 9.34
N PRO A 185 -21.79 -1.14 10.61
CA PRO A 185 -20.82 -1.39 11.66
C PRO A 185 -20.15 -2.75 11.43
N VAL A 186 -18.84 -2.80 11.63
CA VAL A 186 -18.03 -4.01 11.52
C VAL A 186 -17.27 -4.26 12.82
N LYS A 187 -17.18 -5.54 13.19
CA LYS A 187 -16.36 -6.00 14.32
C LYS A 187 -14.97 -6.34 13.82
N ILE A 188 -13.96 -5.65 14.34
CA ILE A 188 -12.56 -5.98 14.10
C ILE A 188 -12.16 -7.04 15.11
N VAL A 189 -11.79 -8.22 14.64
CA VAL A 189 -11.31 -9.32 15.49
C VAL A 189 -9.79 -9.41 15.33
N LYS A 190 -9.07 -9.15 16.42
CA LYS A 190 -7.61 -9.22 16.50
C LYS A 190 -7.09 -10.49 17.22
N GLU A 191 -7.93 -11.16 18.02
CA GLU A 191 -7.58 -12.33 18.83
C GLU A 191 -8.67 -13.43 18.74
N GLU A 192 -8.28 -14.69 18.98
CA GLU A 192 -9.07 -15.92 18.72
C GLU A 192 -10.40 -16.03 19.50
N ASP A 193 -10.64 -15.18 20.52
CA ASP A 193 -11.67 -15.41 21.55
C ASP A 193 -13.09 -14.91 21.24
N CYS A 194 -13.43 -14.69 19.97
CA CYS A 194 -14.77 -14.19 19.59
C CYS A 194 -15.37 -14.84 18.33
N ILE A 195 -14.94 -16.04 17.94
CA ILE A 195 -15.63 -16.82 16.92
C ILE A 195 -16.86 -17.46 17.59
N THR A 196 -17.89 -16.66 17.84
CA THR A 196 -19.18 -17.18 18.30
C THR A 196 -19.71 -18.16 17.25
N ASN A 197 -20.04 -19.37 17.71
CA ASN A 197 -20.60 -20.47 16.95
C ASN A 197 -21.58 -19.95 15.88
N ILE A 198 -21.34 -20.34 14.64
CA ILE A 198 -22.28 -20.18 13.53
C ILE A 198 -23.45 -21.11 13.84
N GLU A 199 -24.37 -20.64 14.70
CA GLU A 199 -25.59 -21.35 15.03
C GLU A 199 -26.52 -21.27 13.83
N THR A 200 -26.67 -22.44 13.20
CA THR A 200 -27.63 -22.76 12.13
C THR A 200 -27.30 -22.21 10.74
N VAL A 201 -26.53 -23.02 9.99
CA VAL A 201 -26.49 -22.96 8.52
C VAL A 201 -27.87 -23.35 7.98
N THR A 202 -28.76 -22.38 7.85
CA THR A 202 -29.97 -22.52 7.02
C THR A 202 -29.60 -22.08 5.61
N LEU A 203 -29.25 -23.06 4.78
CA LEU A 203 -29.20 -22.85 3.33
C LEU A 203 -30.64 -22.71 2.86
N ASP A 204 -31.22 -21.51 2.97
CA ASP A 204 -32.48 -21.24 2.31
C ASP A 204 -32.28 -21.39 0.80
N PRO A 205 -32.97 -22.35 0.15
CA PRO A 205 -32.80 -22.61 -1.28
C PRO A 205 -33.40 -21.50 -2.16
N ASP A 206 -34.08 -20.54 -1.53
CA ASP A 206 -34.65 -19.36 -2.18
C ASP A 206 -33.60 -18.28 -2.39
N LEU A 207 -33.34 -17.97 -3.66
CA LEU A 207 -32.67 -16.75 -4.11
C LEU A 207 -33.60 -15.52 -3.91
N LYS A 208 -34.25 -15.39 -2.75
CA LYS A 208 -34.94 -14.13 -2.45
C LYS A 208 -33.86 -13.07 -2.27
N ASP A 209 -33.97 -12.03 -3.10
CA ASP A 209 -33.11 -10.84 -3.12
C ASP A 209 -31.62 -11.07 -3.43
N THR A 210 -31.27 -12.16 -4.14
CA THR A 210 -29.91 -12.39 -4.64
C THR A 210 -29.82 -12.51 -6.16
N VAL A 211 -28.73 -11.97 -6.70
CA VAL A 211 -28.37 -12.02 -8.11
C VAL A 211 -27.29 -13.08 -8.30
N ALA A 212 -27.55 -14.05 -9.17
CA ALA A 212 -26.54 -15.03 -9.57
C ALA A 212 -25.54 -14.33 -10.51
N VAL A 213 -24.26 -14.37 -10.17
CA VAL A 213 -23.18 -13.76 -10.97
C VAL A 213 -22.06 -14.76 -11.21
N PHE A 214 -21.41 -14.66 -12.38
CA PHE A 214 -20.16 -15.38 -12.64
C PHE A 214 -18.99 -14.40 -12.83
N ILE A 215 -17.83 -14.78 -12.32
CA ILE A 215 -16.56 -14.04 -12.44
C ILE A 215 -15.44 -14.97 -12.91
N SER A 216 -14.29 -14.42 -13.30
CA SER A 216 -13.11 -15.22 -13.63
C SER A 216 -12.33 -15.61 -12.37
N SER A 217 -11.86 -16.85 -12.29
CA SER A 217 -10.93 -17.30 -11.25
C SER A 217 -9.57 -16.60 -11.32
N GLN A 218 -9.18 -16.08 -12.49
CA GLN A 218 -7.91 -15.39 -12.70
C GLN A 218 -7.95 -13.89 -12.37
N TRP A 219 -9.10 -13.37 -11.92
CA TRP A 219 -9.21 -11.96 -11.59
C TRP A 219 -8.71 -11.68 -10.18
N THR A 220 -8.13 -10.50 -9.99
CA THR A 220 -7.88 -9.95 -8.65
C THR A 220 -9.21 -9.63 -7.97
N LEU A 221 -9.24 -9.63 -6.65
CA LEU A 221 -10.43 -9.31 -5.85
C LEU A 221 -11.03 -7.94 -6.24
N GLY A 222 -10.19 -6.93 -6.49
CA GLY A 222 -10.63 -5.62 -6.98
C GLY A 222 -11.39 -5.73 -8.31
N ARG A 223 -10.80 -6.40 -9.31
CA ARG A 223 -11.43 -6.60 -10.63
C ARG A 223 -12.70 -7.47 -10.54
N ALA A 224 -12.71 -8.45 -9.64
CA ALA A 224 -13.89 -9.26 -9.38
C ALA A 224 -15.04 -8.42 -8.81
N ILE A 225 -14.76 -7.53 -7.85
CA ILE A 225 -15.74 -6.62 -7.28
C ILE A 225 -16.27 -5.65 -8.35
N ASP A 226 -15.41 -5.12 -9.22
CA ASP A 226 -15.84 -4.29 -10.34
C ASP A 226 -16.80 -5.05 -11.27
N GLY A 227 -16.42 -6.26 -11.69
CA GLY A 227 -17.27 -7.08 -12.57
C GLY A 227 -18.60 -7.49 -11.91
N ILE A 228 -18.60 -7.67 -10.59
CA ILE A 228 -19.82 -7.90 -9.82
C ILE A 228 -20.67 -6.62 -9.78
N CYS A 229 -20.07 -5.46 -9.55
CA CYS A 229 -20.78 -4.19 -9.50
C CYS A 229 -21.45 -3.86 -10.83
N ASP A 230 -20.75 -4.09 -11.93
CA ASP A 230 -21.30 -3.95 -13.29
C ASP A 230 -22.48 -4.91 -13.52
N SER A 231 -22.37 -6.15 -13.07
CA SER A 231 -23.42 -7.17 -13.23
C SER A 231 -24.64 -6.92 -12.34
N CYS A 232 -24.43 -6.36 -11.15
CA CYS A 232 -25.47 -6.12 -10.16
C CYS A 232 -26.03 -4.69 -10.18
N ASN A 233 -25.48 -3.80 -11.01
CA ASN A 233 -25.75 -2.35 -11.02
C ASN A 233 -25.54 -1.71 -9.64
N ILE A 234 -24.40 -2.02 -9.00
CA ILE A 234 -23.99 -1.48 -7.70
C ILE A 234 -22.95 -0.40 -7.94
N LYS A 235 -23.03 0.71 -7.18
CA LYS A 235 -22.08 1.82 -7.33
C LYS A 235 -20.77 1.51 -6.59
N ASN A 236 -19.69 1.29 -7.33
CA ASN A 236 -18.35 1.13 -6.77
C ASN A 236 -17.54 2.43 -6.93
N ASP A 237 -17.33 3.14 -5.83
CA ASP A 237 -16.47 4.33 -5.78
C ASP A 237 -15.16 4.05 -5.01
N ASN A 238 -14.72 2.79 -4.90
CA ASN A 238 -13.51 2.40 -4.14
C ASN A 238 -12.21 3.06 -4.60
N ASN A 239 -12.14 3.52 -5.84
CA ASN A 239 -10.99 4.24 -6.39
C ASN A 239 -10.98 5.74 -6.02
N LYS A 240 -12.07 6.26 -5.46
CA LYS A 240 -12.15 7.66 -5.01
C LYS A 240 -11.88 7.73 -3.51
N VAL A 241 -11.29 8.83 -3.07
CA VAL A 241 -11.21 9.15 -1.65
C VAL A 241 -12.62 9.49 -1.18
N GLY A 242 -13.21 8.64 -0.34
CA GLY A 242 -14.58 8.79 0.13
C GLY A 242 -14.75 8.25 1.55
N PRO A 243 -15.84 8.63 2.23
CA PRO A 243 -16.11 8.21 3.61
C PRO A 243 -16.44 6.71 3.71
N VAL A 244 -16.84 6.08 2.59
CA VAL A 244 -17.24 4.68 2.55
C VAL A 244 -16.50 3.91 1.47
N LYS A 245 -16.18 2.65 1.75
CA LYS A 245 -15.67 1.67 0.77
C LYS A 245 -16.57 0.46 0.70
N LEU A 246 -16.76 -0.07 -0.49
CA LEU A 246 -17.48 -1.30 -0.75
C LEU A 246 -16.57 -2.50 -0.49
N ARG A 247 -17.06 -3.45 0.31
CA ARG A 247 -16.38 -4.72 0.61
C ARG A 247 -17.31 -5.91 0.41
N LEU A 248 -16.69 -7.07 0.24
CA LEU A 248 -17.36 -8.33 -0.03
C LEU A 248 -17.33 -9.18 1.25
N PHE A 249 -18.50 -9.62 1.69
CA PHE A 249 -18.68 -10.42 2.90
C PHE A 249 -19.29 -11.77 2.54
N ARG A 250 -18.98 -12.81 3.30
CA ARG A 250 -19.64 -14.11 3.20
C ARG A 250 -20.91 -14.09 4.06
N GLN A 251 -22.03 -14.55 3.51
CA GLN A 251 -23.33 -14.51 4.21
C GLN A 251 -23.41 -15.49 5.40
N LEU A 252 -22.61 -16.56 5.40
CA LEU A 252 -22.67 -17.63 6.40
C LEU A 252 -22.15 -17.19 7.78
N ASP A 253 -21.09 -16.38 7.79
CA ASP A 253 -20.36 -15.99 8.99
C ASP A 253 -20.09 -14.49 9.05
N ASN A 254 -20.60 -13.73 8.08
CA ASN A 254 -20.39 -12.29 7.94
C ASN A 254 -18.91 -11.89 7.79
N TYR A 255 -18.04 -12.80 7.40
CA TYR A 255 -16.60 -12.54 7.26
C TYR A 255 -16.30 -11.70 6.02
N CYS A 256 -15.48 -10.66 6.17
CA CYS A 256 -14.98 -9.83 5.08
C CYS A 256 -13.85 -10.54 4.32
N ILE A 257 -14.05 -10.76 3.03
CA ILE A 257 -13.04 -11.34 2.17
C ILE A 257 -11.97 -10.29 1.91
N SER A 258 -10.78 -10.52 2.45
CA SER A 258 -9.58 -9.68 2.32
C SER A 258 -9.84 -8.16 2.50
N PRO A 259 -9.78 -7.64 3.74
CA PRO A 259 -10.17 -6.27 4.03
C PRO A 259 -9.23 -5.21 3.41
N LEU A 260 -7.93 -5.53 3.32
CA LEU A 260 -6.88 -4.62 2.89
C LEU A 260 -6.29 -4.97 1.51
N LYS A 261 -6.06 -6.26 1.23
CA LYS A 261 -5.38 -6.73 0.01
C LYS A 261 -6.37 -7.02 -1.10
N MET A 262 -6.44 -6.14 -2.10
CA MET A 262 -7.37 -6.24 -3.24
C MET A 262 -6.74 -6.88 -4.48
N ASP A 263 -5.43 -7.13 -4.43
CA ASP A 263 -4.58 -7.72 -5.45
C ASP A 263 -4.55 -9.25 -5.42
N VAL A 264 -5.22 -9.88 -4.45
CA VAL A 264 -5.32 -11.34 -4.32
C VAL A 264 -6.21 -11.93 -5.43
N GLU A 265 -5.74 -13.00 -6.07
CA GLU A 265 -6.51 -13.70 -7.11
C GLU A 265 -7.65 -14.55 -6.52
N ILE A 266 -8.79 -14.61 -7.22
CA ILE A 266 -9.93 -15.45 -6.82
C ILE A 266 -9.54 -16.93 -6.75
N ALA A 267 -8.66 -17.40 -7.64
CA ALA A 267 -8.14 -18.78 -7.61
C ALA A 267 -7.41 -19.12 -6.31
N GLU A 268 -6.67 -18.16 -5.74
CA GLU A 268 -5.99 -18.33 -4.45
C GLU A 268 -6.98 -18.38 -3.28
N LEU A 269 -8.01 -17.52 -3.32
CA LEU A 269 -9.10 -17.53 -2.33
C LEU A 269 -9.92 -18.83 -2.36
N LEU A 270 -10.09 -19.44 -3.53
CA LEU A 270 -10.70 -20.76 -3.68
C LEU A 270 -9.79 -21.87 -3.16
N LYS A 271 -8.47 -21.78 -3.42
CA LYS A 271 -7.48 -22.77 -2.97
C LYS A 271 -7.30 -22.76 -1.45
N THR A 272 -7.37 -21.57 -0.84
CA THR A 272 -7.34 -21.37 0.62
C THR A 272 -8.70 -21.62 1.27
N GLU A 273 -9.72 -21.95 0.48
CA GLU A 273 -11.10 -22.21 0.91
C GLU A 273 -11.72 -21.07 1.74
N VAL A 274 -11.25 -19.85 1.50
CA VAL A 274 -11.90 -18.63 1.98
C VAL A 274 -13.23 -18.45 1.23
N LEU A 275 -13.22 -18.80 -0.07
CA LEU A 275 -14.38 -18.82 -0.94
C LEU A 275 -14.66 -20.23 -1.44
N LEU A 276 -15.93 -20.58 -1.59
CA LEU A 276 -16.38 -21.80 -2.25
C LEU A 276 -17.30 -21.47 -3.42
N GLU A 277 -17.25 -22.30 -4.48
CA GLU A 277 -18.13 -22.12 -5.64
C GLU A 277 -19.59 -22.34 -5.24
N GLY A 278 -20.45 -21.37 -5.56
CA GLY A 278 -21.86 -21.37 -5.15
C GLY A 278 -22.13 -20.68 -3.81
N ASP A 279 -21.12 -20.09 -3.17
CA ASP A 279 -21.32 -19.32 -1.94
C ASP A 279 -22.26 -18.12 -2.13
N LYS A 280 -22.94 -17.80 -1.04
CA LYS A 280 -23.77 -16.60 -0.92
C LYS A 280 -22.91 -15.48 -0.32
N LEU A 281 -22.71 -14.44 -1.11
CA LEU A 281 -21.89 -13.28 -0.78
C LEU A 281 -22.79 -12.05 -0.62
N VAL A 282 -22.39 -11.16 0.27
CA VAL A 282 -23.08 -9.90 0.58
C VAL A 282 -22.13 -8.76 0.28
N MET A 283 -22.62 -7.77 -0.44
CA MET A 283 -21.87 -6.54 -0.67
C MET A 283 -22.39 -5.46 0.26
N GLU A 284 -21.51 -4.86 1.06
CA GLU A 284 -21.85 -3.81 2.00
C GLU A 284 -20.80 -2.71 2.01
N TYR A 285 -21.24 -1.49 2.31
CA TYR A 285 -20.37 -0.35 2.48
C TYR A 285 -19.88 -0.29 3.92
N ILE A 286 -18.58 -0.04 4.10
CA ILE A 286 -17.93 0.16 5.39
C ILE A 286 -17.27 1.53 5.46
N ASP A 287 -17.08 2.04 6.67
CA ASP A 287 -16.37 3.29 6.88
C ASP A 287 -14.89 3.17 6.49
N SER A 288 -14.37 4.16 5.76
CA SER A 288 -12.98 4.21 5.34
C SER A 288 -12.01 4.39 6.52
N ASN A 289 -12.43 5.03 7.61
CA ASN A 289 -11.59 5.24 8.79
C ASN A 289 -11.21 3.91 9.45
N ILE A 290 -12.17 2.98 9.48
CA ILE A 290 -11.96 1.63 10.00
C ILE A 290 -10.82 0.95 9.22
N LEU A 291 -10.76 1.12 7.90
CA LEU A 291 -9.70 0.52 7.08
C LEU A 291 -8.31 1.13 7.30
N ASN A 292 -8.22 2.37 7.78
CA ASN A 292 -6.93 3.02 8.05
C ASN A 292 -6.32 2.56 9.37
N ASP A 293 -7.16 2.17 10.33
CA ASP A 293 -6.74 1.73 11.68
C ASP A 293 -6.53 0.21 11.79
N ILE A 294 -6.67 -0.51 10.68
CA ILE A 294 -6.58 -1.97 10.61
C ILE A 294 -5.18 -2.37 10.14
N ASP A 295 -4.52 -3.21 10.93
CA ASP A 295 -3.28 -3.87 10.54
C ASP A 295 -3.52 -4.85 9.38
N GLU A 296 -2.49 -5.12 8.56
CA GLU A 296 -2.55 -6.07 7.41
C GLU A 296 -3.23 -7.41 7.70
N ASN A 297 -3.29 -7.81 8.96
CA ASN A 297 -3.75 -9.13 9.40
C ASN A 297 -5.05 -9.11 10.21
N ALA A 298 -5.67 -7.94 10.44
CA ALA A 298 -6.91 -7.87 11.19
C ALA A 298 -8.09 -8.42 10.37
N GLN A 299 -8.94 -9.22 11.03
CA GLN A 299 -10.11 -9.84 10.41
C GLN A 299 -11.35 -8.97 10.65
N LEU A 300 -12.13 -8.75 9.60
CA LEU A 300 -13.35 -7.94 9.65
C LEU A 300 -14.59 -8.81 9.54
N PHE A 301 -15.56 -8.59 10.44
CA PHE A 301 -16.86 -9.25 10.41
C PHE A 301 -17.98 -8.21 10.39
N LEU A 302 -19.01 -8.42 9.58
CA LEU A 302 -20.22 -7.61 9.60
C LEU A 302 -21.05 -7.94 10.85
N ILE A 303 -21.55 -6.90 11.53
CA ILE A 303 -22.42 -7.02 12.71
C ILE A 303 -23.89 -7.09 12.27
#